data_AF-A0A0W0SSS2-F1
#
_entry.id   AF-A0A0W0SSS2-F1
#
_cell.length_a   1.000
_cell.length_b   1.000
_cell.length_c   1.000
_cell.angle_alpha   90.00
_cell.angle_beta   90.00
_cell.angle_gamma   90.00
#
_symmetry.space_group_name_H-M   'P 1'
#
loop_
_entity.id
_entity.type
_entity.pdbx_description
1 polymer ?
#
loop_
_entity_poly.entity_id
_entity_poly.type
_entity_poly.pdbx_seq_one_letter_code
_entity_poly.pdbx_strand_id
1 'polypeptide(L)'
;MTQETETAKVKNQHIVDLLVQIETLPHPVIIEILNYLTPEEIKAAIPYLPEEGSKIFKLFKEDGFWLLKCQKHFPNTQLMRKAGQTEFDFFWENYQEEYKDYPEKSINLFSLAKENKLSIQEIQDINDLYRVDKRNLTLLDWITLNCNQGLLNQIYQQFTPTLTSPLDWAITCLQPLDVINNLTHTSIDSTYEAIFIKAASCGHLELVRDLYEKVIKDRYMGEAHTEIIRGALLGATQKDRLEMVEYLISSILKDRPDQYLASWGIVLETAAFHGNTNLVKFAIDKDTQPVLDEQSENQHFYQGWVNAASEGHLSITELLIDNSNLKKVDISEALIIATDKKQWRTVEYLCELTTDNKPWQASISRTLTRAAEHGEWRLVQKLCQLQSDNRPSLNDLREIFLFSAQDNRYKEPAMQTFESLLPLVRANNFAEDLTNVFIGLVNFGKFDLATKLYNASPINNKPKVGEVQLRTLICNDQYSLYRIIFKRTHKEMNKKQLREHLRLASFSTVSDEFKFWLKNAASPESYDNLTSSHENKIDKICALLEDYTKKNSSFSRFFHGHWNRHHTEEIASIVDKIKNKTIELPDVVSQLKTIQPANKEGSIARRIQYILDRITVEDEISLEETIRVENTFN
;
A
#
# COMPACT_ATOMS: atom_id res chain seq x y z
N MET A 1 6.29 32.53 23.78
CA MET A 1 5.52 32.31 22.54
C MET A 1 5.66 33.42 21.49
N THR A 2 5.95 34.69 21.85
CA THR A 2 6.03 35.80 20.87
C THR A 2 7.41 36.04 20.25
N GLN A 3 8.51 35.78 20.97
CA GLN A 3 9.87 35.96 20.42
C GLN A 3 10.28 34.85 19.45
N GLU A 4 10.08 33.57 19.77
CA GLU A 4 10.43 32.45 18.88
C GLU A 4 9.68 32.49 17.54
N THR A 5 8.44 32.99 17.54
CA THR A 5 7.63 33.14 16.32
C THR A 5 8.08 34.31 15.44
N GLU A 6 8.66 35.38 16.02
CA GLU A 6 9.30 36.45 15.25
C GLU A 6 10.64 36.02 14.66
N THR A 7 11.48 35.31 15.41
CA THR A 7 12.78 34.83 14.90
C THR A 7 12.61 33.81 13.78
N ALA A 8 11.63 32.90 13.90
CA ALA A 8 11.30 31.94 12.84
C ALA A 8 10.79 32.64 11.57
N LYS A 9 9.95 33.68 11.71
CA LYS A 9 9.49 34.49 10.57
C LYS A 9 10.64 35.21 9.86
N VAL A 10 11.57 35.81 10.60
CA VAL A 10 12.73 36.52 10.02
C VAL A 10 13.69 35.55 9.34
N LYS A 11 13.97 34.39 9.95
CA LYS A 11 14.82 33.35 9.34
C LYS A 11 14.23 32.81 8.04
N ASN A 12 12.91 32.60 8.01
CA ASN A 12 12.21 32.16 6.81
C ASN A 12 12.23 33.24 5.71
N GLN A 13 12.09 34.52 6.05
CA GLN A 13 12.19 35.61 5.07
C GLN A 13 13.56 35.67 4.40
N HIS A 14 14.66 35.47 5.14
CA HIS A 14 16.00 35.43 4.56
C HIS A 14 16.20 34.28 3.57
N ILE A 15 15.61 33.10 3.83
CA ILE A 15 15.66 31.97 2.90
C ILE A 15 14.87 32.30 1.64
N VAL A 16 13.70 32.93 1.77
CA VAL A 16 12.91 33.39 0.62
C VAL A 16 13.67 34.40 -0.22
N ASP A 17 14.29 35.40 0.43
CA ASP A 17 15.10 36.41 -0.26
C ASP A 17 16.30 35.77 -0.98
N LEU A 18 16.94 34.77 -0.36
CA LEU A 18 18.01 33.98 -0.98
C LEU A 18 17.49 33.25 -2.22
N LEU A 19 16.36 32.55 -2.12
CA LEU A 19 15.77 31.79 -3.23
C LEU A 19 15.42 32.72 -4.41
N VAL A 20 14.88 33.91 -4.14
CA VAL A 20 14.61 34.91 -5.19
C VAL A 20 15.91 35.39 -5.86
N GLN A 21 16.98 35.59 -5.11
CA GLN A 21 18.27 36.06 -5.65
C GLN A 21 18.97 35.01 -6.51
N ILE A 22 18.91 33.74 -6.12
CA ILE A 22 19.62 32.65 -6.81
C ILE A 22 18.93 32.18 -8.10
N GLU A 23 17.68 32.59 -8.35
CA GLU A 23 16.90 32.27 -9.56
C GLU A 23 17.62 32.66 -10.87
N THR A 24 18.49 33.67 -10.80
CA THR A 24 19.29 34.15 -11.93
C THR A 24 20.56 33.35 -12.18
N LEU A 25 20.97 32.49 -11.24
CA LEU A 25 22.23 31.74 -11.31
C LEU A 25 22.16 30.55 -12.27
N PRO A 26 23.34 29.99 -12.67
CA PRO A 26 23.40 28.75 -13.42
C PRO A 26 22.83 27.57 -12.63
N HIS A 27 22.19 26.64 -13.33
CA HIS A 27 21.50 25.48 -12.74
C HIS A 27 22.38 24.68 -11.75
N PRO A 28 23.66 24.31 -12.04
CA PRO A 28 24.48 23.56 -11.10
C PRO A 28 24.74 24.29 -9.77
N VAL A 29 24.86 25.62 -9.83
CA VAL A 29 25.10 26.47 -8.65
C VAL A 29 23.85 26.54 -7.79
N ILE A 30 22.67 26.60 -8.40
CA ILE A 30 21.40 26.56 -7.67
C ILE A 30 21.26 25.22 -6.92
N ILE A 31 21.57 24.09 -7.57
CA ILE A 31 21.56 22.76 -6.91
C ILE A 31 22.49 22.74 -5.71
N GLU A 32 23.72 23.25 -5.86
CA GLU A 32 24.70 23.30 -4.76
C GLU A 32 24.15 24.12 -3.58
N ILE A 33 23.63 25.31 -3.83
CA ILE A 33 23.03 26.19 -2.80
C ILE A 33 21.82 25.52 -2.14
N LEU A 34 20.91 24.92 -2.91
CA LEU A 34 19.76 24.20 -2.37
C LEU A 34 20.19 22.97 -1.56
N ASN A 35 21.27 22.29 -1.96
CA ASN A 35 21.79 21.13 -1.23
C ASN A 35 22.37 21.53 0.13
N TYR A 36 22.75 22.80 0.32
CA TYR A 36 23.06 23.31 1.64
C TYR A 36 21.82 23.42 2.53
N LEU A 37 20.62 23.76 2.03
CA LEU A 37 19.42 23.94 2.87
C LEU A 37 18.94 22.64 3.52
N THR A 38 18.49 22.67 4.78
CA THR A 38 17.86 21.48 5.40
C THR A 38 16.47 21.22 4.82
N PRO A 39 15.92 20.00 4.95
CA PRO A 39 14.54 19.72 4.54
C PRO A 39 13.53 20.69 5.14
N GLU A 40 13.66 21.02 6.43
CA GLU A 40 12.74 21.94 7.11
C GLU A 40 12.88 23.39 6.63
N GLU A 41 14.11 23.83 6.33
CA GLU A 41 14.36 25.14 5.69
C GLU A 41 13.69 25.22 4.31
N ILE A 42 13.78 24.14 3.51
CA ILE A 42 13.12 24.05 2.21
C ILE A 42 11.59 24.07 2.40
N LYS A 43 11.05 23.24 3.29
CA LYS A 43 9.62 23.14 3.58
C LYS A 43 9.02 24.48 4.03
N ALA A 44 9.74 25.21 4.88
CA ALA A 44 9.32 26.54 5.33
C ALA A 44 9.34 27.59 4.20
N ALA A 45 10.18 27.40 3.19
CA ALA A 45 10.30 28.30 2.05
C ALA A 45 9.28 28.00 0.93
N ILE A 46 8.76 26.77 0.82
CA ILE A 46 7.80 26.35 -0.23
C ILE A 46 6.64 27.34 -0.44
N PRO A 47 5.94 27.84 0.61
CA PRO A 47 4.80 28.76 0.43
C PRO A 47 5.13 30.10 -0.23
N TYR A 48 6.42 30.44 -0.30
CA TYR A 48 6.92 31.73 -0.77
C TYR A 48 7.73 31.62 -2.07
N LEU A 49 7.83 30.41 -2.64
CA LEU A 49 8.48 30.21 -3.92
C LEU A 49 7.74 30.96 -5.04
N PRO A 50 8.46 31.55 -6.02
CA PRO A 50 7.83 32.14 -7.19
C PRO A 50 7.03 31.09 -7.97
N GLU A 51 5.95 31.53 -8.65
CA GLU A 51 4.93 30.75 -9.37
C GLU A 51 5.47 29.51 -10.13
N GLU A 52 4.59 28.54 -10.47
CA GLU A 52 4.92 27.23 -11.07
C GLU A 52 5.88 27.24 -12.29
N GLY A 53 6.15 28.41 -12.88
CA GLY A 53 7.11 28.61 -13.96
C GLY A 53 8.58 28.86 -13.56
N SER A 54 8.89 29.08 -12.28
CA SER A 54 10.26 29.39 -11.81
C SER A 54 11.25 28.23 -11.98
N LYS A 55 12.53 28.54 -12.21
CA LYS A 55 13.61 27.56 -12.30
C LYS A 55 13.76 26.76 -11.02
N ILE A 56 13.62 27.39 -9.84
CA ILE A 56 13.66 26.67 -8.56
C ILE A 56 12.48 25.70 -8.43
N PHE A 57 11.27 26.09 -8.84
CA PHE A 57 10.12 25.20 -8.80
C PHE A 57 10.27 24.01 -9.77
N LYS A 58 10.85 24.25 -10.96
CA LYS A 58 11.22 23.17 -11.90
C LYS A 58 12.28 22.25 -11.31
N LEU A 59 13.30 22.80 -10.64
CA LEU A 59 14.35 22.03 -9.96
C LEU A 59 13.81 21.11 -8.86
N PHE A 60 12.77 21.53 -8.13
CA PHE A 60 12.11 20.65 -7.16
C PHE A 60 11.34 19.51 -7.83
N LYS A 61 11.04 19.60 -9.13
CA LYS A 61 10.39 18.55 -9.93
C LYS A 61 11.36 17.76 -10.82
N GLU A 62 12.58 18.25 -11.03
CA GLU A 62 13.61 17.63 -11.87
C GLU A 62 14.43 16.57 -11.09
N ASP A 63 14.97 15.60 -11.83
CA ASP A 63 15.66 14.43 -11.26
C ASP A 63 17.09 14.79 -10.76
N GLY A 64 17.43 14.41 -9.52
CA GLY A 64 18.79 14.42 -8.97
C GLY A 64 18.99 15.19 -7.66
N PHE A 65 18.27 16.29 -7.43
CA PHE A 65 18.40 17.07 -6.19
C PHE A 65 17.89 16.30 -4.96
N TRP A 66 16.66 15.81 -5.05
CA TRP A 66 16.04 15.07 -3.96
C TRP A 66 16.69 13.70 -3.79
N LEU A 67 17.29 13.14 -4.85
CA LEU A 67 18.16 11.96 -4.75
C LEU A 67 19.32 12.16 -3.76
N LEU A 68 20.05 13.29 -3.86
CA LEU A 68 21.14 13.63 -2.94
C LEU A 68 20.62 13.83 -1.51
N LYS A 69 19.47 14.46 -1.35
CA LYS A 69 18.80 14.59 -0.04
C LYS A 69 18.42 13.23 0.53
N CYS A 70 17.87 12.34 -0.29
CA CYS A 70 17.56 10.99 0.13
C CYS A 70 18.82 10.23 0.54
N GLN A 71 19.95 10.36 -0.18
CA GLN A 71 21.21 9.70 0.20
C GLN A 71 21.73 10.18 1.55
N LYS A 72 21.57 11.46 1.90
CA LYS A 72 21.97 11.97 3.22
C LYS A 72 21.03 11.52 4.34
N HIS A 73 19.72 11.62 4.12
CA HIS A 73 18.73 11.38 5.16
C HIS A 73 18.37 9.91 5.33
N PHE A 74 18.45 9.16 4.24
CA PHE A 74 18.06 7.77 4.06
C PHE A 74 19.11 7.00 3.22
N PRO A 75 20.39 6.94 3.63
CA PRO A 75 21.48 6.37 2.84
C PRO A 75 21.27 4.92 2.37
N ASN A 76 20.33 4.21 2.99
CA ASN A 76 20.07 2.79 2.75
C ASN A 76 18.65 2.52 2.23
N THR A 77 17.85 3.57 2.03
CA THR A 77 16.52 3.43 1.41
C THR A 77 16.68 3.38 -0.10
N GLN A 78 16.29 2.26 -0.70
CA GLN A 78 16.27 2.16 -2.15
C GLN A 78 15.25 3.16 -2.69
N LEU A 79 15.69 3.96 -3.66
CA LEU A 79 14.94 5.08 -4.24
C LEU A 79 13.94 4.57 -5.29
N MET A 80 13.12 3.59 -4.91
CA MET A 80 12.08 3.05 -5.78
C MET A 80 10.84 3.92 -5.67
N ARG A 81 10.75 4.89 -6.59
CA ARG A 81 9.59 5.76 -6.76
C ARG A 81 8.41 4.93 -7.27
N LYS A 82 7.21 5.19 -6.75
CA LYS A 82 5.98 4.67 -7.37
C LYS A 82 5.92 5.21 -8.81
N ALA A 83 5.37 4.44 -9.75
CA ALA A 83 5.20 4.93 -11.13
C ALA A 83 4.46 6.27 -11.15
N GLY A 84 5.08 7.30 -11.75
CA GLY A 84 4.55 8.67 -11.79
C GLY A 84 4.80 9.53 -10.54
N GLN A 85 5.47 9.02 -9.50
CA GLN A 85 5.84 9.78 -8.30
C GLN A 85 7.08 10.64 -8.56
N THR A 86 7.03 11.91 -8.16
CA THR A 86 8.19 12.82 -8.26
C THR A 86 9.24 12.48 -7.18
N GLU A 87 10.50 12.87 -7.38
CA GLU A 87 11.51 12.70 -6.30
C GLU A 87 11.17 13.51 -5.05
N PHE A 88 10.52 14.67 -5.24
CA PHE A 88 10.00 15.50 -4.16
C PHE A 88 9.00 14.72 -3.30
N ASP A 89 7.97 14.15 -3.92
CA ASP A 89 6.95 13.38 -3.21
C ASP A 89 7.57 12.16 -2.54
N PHE A 90 8.50 11.51 -3.22
CA PHE A 90 9.23 10.37 -2.68
C PHE A 90 10.04 10.75 -1.43
N PHE A 91 10.85 11.82 -1.47
CA PHE A 91 11.62 12.27 -0.33
C PHE A 91 10.70 12.57 0.85
N TRP A 92 9.64 13.36 0.64
CA TRP A 92 8.76 13.79 1.74
C TRP A 92 7.91 12.67 2.31
N GLU A 93 7.45 11.71 1.51
CA GLU A 93 6.80 10.50 2.03
C GLU A 93 7.74 9.71 2.96
N ASN A 94 9.00 9.49 2.54
CA ASN A 94 9.97 8.77 3.36
C ASN A 94 10.38 9.56 4.61
N TYR A 95 10.55 10.88 4.48
CA TYR A 95 10.88 11.76 5.59
C TYR A 95 9.76 11.80 6.63
N GLN A 96 8.51 11.88 6.20
CA GLN A 96 7.36 11.81 7.10
C GLN A 96 7.26 10.45 7.78
N GLU A 97 7.50 9.36 7.05
CA GLU A 97 7.45 8.02 7.62
C GLU A 97 8.58 7.81 8.64
N GLU A 98 9.82 8.20 8.32
CA GLU A 98 11.00 8.14 9.20
C GLU A 98 10.73 8.82 10.55
N TYR A 99 10.05 9.97 10.53
CA TYR A 99 9.89 10.83 11.69
C TYR A 99 8.45 10.91 12.22
N LYS A 100 7.56 10.01 11.78
CA LYS A 100 6.11 10.05 12.08
C LYS A 100 5.76 10.19 13.55
N ASP A 101 6.54 9.55 14.42
CA ASP A 101 6.33 9.51 15.87
C ASP A 101 7.31 10.42 16.65
N TYR A 102 8.07 11.26 15.96
CA TYR A 102 9.10 12.10 16.57
C TYR A 102 8.57 13.51 16.90
N PRO A 103 8.94 14.09 18.05
CA PRO A 103 8.69 15.50 18.32
C PRO A 103 9.45 16.39 17.32
N GLU A 104 8.84 17.51 16.91
CA GLU A 104 9.41 18.47 15.93
C GLU A 104 10.86 18.88 16.24
N LYS A 105 11.17 19.15 17.51
CA LYS A 105 12.54 19.45 17.96
C LYS A 105 13.53 18.33 17.57
N SER A 106 13.14 17.06 17.75
CA SER A 106 14.01 15.92 17.44
C SER A 106 14.24 15.80 15.94
N ILE A 107 13.18 16.01 15.14
CA ILE A 107 13.25 16.02 13.68
C ILE A 107 14.25 17.08 13.21
N ASN A 108 14.14 18.30 13.74
CA ASN A 108 15.04 19.40 13.42
C ASN A 108 16.50 19.07 13.76
N LEU A 109 16.76 18.51 14.96
CA LEU A 109 18.11 18.15 15.38
C LEU A 109 18.74 17.08 14.49
N PHE A 110 18.01 15.99 14.19
CA PHE A 110 18.52 14.96 13.29
C PHE A 110 18.75 15.49 11.88
N SER A 111 17.86 16.33 11.37
CA SER A 111 18.02 16.94 10.04
C SER A 111 19.24 17.86 9.98
N LEU A 112 19.47 18.67 11.01
CA LEU A 112 20.68 19.48 11.12
C LEU A 112 21.94 18.63 11.24
N ALA A 113 21.91 17.57 12.05
CA ALA A 113 23.05 16.68 12.23
C ALA A 113 23.41 15.96 10.91
N LYS A 114 22.43 15.34 10.24
CA LYS A 114 22.60 14.62 8.96
C LYS A 114 23.09 15.54 7.82
N GLU A 115 22.78 16.83 7.89
CA GLU A 115 23.27 17.85 6.94
C GLU A 115 24.59 18.52 7.39
N ASN A 116 25.19 18.07 8.50
CA ASN A 116 26.39 18.66 9.11
C ASN A 116 26.27 20.18 9.40
N LYS A 117 25.07 20.60 9.81
CA LYS A 117 24.72 21.99 10.13
C LYS A 117 24.42 22.24 11.60
N LEU A 118 24.36 21.17 12.40
CA LEU A 118 24.08 21.27 13.82
C LEU A 118 25.18 22.07 14.52
N SER A 119 24.77 22.91 15.44
CA SER A 119 25.59 23.77 16.29
C SER A 119 25.24 23.50 17.76
N ILE A 120 26.16 23.88 18.65
CA ILE A 120 25.97 23.66 20.08
C ILE A 120 24.76 24.42 20.65
N GLN A 121 24.39 25.57 20.06
CA GLN A 121 23.27 26.39 20.52
C GLN A 121 21.91 25.68 20.38
N GLU A 122 21.80 24.73 19.44
CA GLU A 122 20.57 23.94 19.24
C GLU A 122 20.45 22.80 20.27
N ILE A 123 21.55 22.43 20.92
CA ILE A 123 21.64 21.33 21.88
C ILE A 123 21.52 21.90 23.30
N GLN A 124 20.29 21.92 23.81
CA GLN A 124 19.98 22.50 25.12
C GLN A 124 20.12 21.50 26.27
N ASP A 125 19.83 20.22 26.02
CA ASP A 125 19.85 19.16 27.01
C ASP A 125 20.75 18.02 26.49
N ILE A 126 21.55 17.44 27.38
CA ILE A 126 22.36 16.25 27.07
C ILE A 126 21.48 15.07 26.60
N ASN A 127 20.22 14.99 27.06
CA ASN A 127 19.28 13.97 26.62
C ASN A 127 18.96 14.07 25.12
N ASP A 128 19.11 15.24 24.51
CA ASP A 128 18.93 15.40 23.06
C ASP A 128 20.00 14.62 22.28
N LEU A 129 21.21 14.48 22.83
CA LEU A 129 22.32 13.73 22.22
C LEU A 129 22.06 12.22 22.20
N TYR A 130 21.27 11.70 23.14
CA TYR A 130 20.96 10.27 23.27
C TYR A 130 19.67 9.85 22.56
N ARG A 131 18.94 10.78 21.96
CA ARG A 131 17.79 10.44 21.10
C ARG A 131 18.29 9.60 19.94
N VAL A 132 17.57 8.52 19.62
CA VAL A 132 17.89 7.60 18.52
C VAL A 132 16.95 7.82 17.34
N ASP A 133 17.40 7.53 16.13
CA ASP A 133 16.55 7.44 14.94
C ASP A 133 16.01 6.00 14.72
N LYS A 134 15.35 5.73 13.59
CA LYS A 134 14.84 4.39 13.26
C LYS A 134 15.94 3.33 13.10
N ARG A 135 17.20 3.73 12.86
CA ARG A 135 18.37 2.84 12.81
C ARG A 135 18.97 2.58 14.19
N ASN A 136 18.38 3.15 15.24
CA ASN A 136 18.91 3.13 16.60
C ASN A 136 20.27 3.87 16.73
N LEU A 137 20.53 4.83 15.83
CA LEU A 137 21.69 5.71 15.89
C LEU A 137 21.33 6.98 16.65
N THR A 138 22.15 7.34 17.63
CA THR A 138 21.94 8.54 18.43
C THR A 138 22.26 9.81 17.64
N LEU A 139 21.75 10.97 18.08
CA LEU A 139 22.16 12.25 17.54
C LEU A 139 23.69 12.43 17.62
N LEU A 140 24.29 11.99 18.73
CA LEU A 140 25.74 12.00 18.90
C LEU A 140 26.45 11.07 17.90
N ASP A 141 25.89 9.89 17.62
CA ASP A 141 26.45 8.99 16.61
C ASP A 141 26.53 9.65 15.24
N TRP A 142 25.49 10.40 14.84
CA TRP A 142 25.46 11.17 13.59
C TRP A 142 26.49 12.30 13.56
N ILE A 143 26.66 13.03 14.66
CA ILE A 143 27.71 14.06 14.78
C ILE A 143 29.10 13.44 14.58
N THR A 144 29.31 12.28 15.19
CA THR A 144 30.57 11.53 15.07
C THR A 144 30.78 10.97 13.66
N LEU A 145 29.74 10.43 13.01
CA LEU A 145 29.80 9.93 11.64
C LEU A 145 30.17 11.04 10.63
N ASN A 146 29.71 12.27 10.87
CA ASN A 146 30.02 13.42 10.02
C ASN A 146 31.36 14.09 10.37
N CYS A 147 32.15 13.48 11.28
CA CYS A 147 33.49 13.95 11.69
C CYS A 147 33.52 15.43 12.15
N ASN A 148 32.45 15.92 12.79
CA ASN A 148 32.41 17.30 13.27
C ASN A 148 33.12 17.44 14.63
N GLN A 149 34.45 17.30 14.63
CA GLN A 149 35.25 17.34 15.85
C GLN A 149 35.12 18.69 16.58
N GLY A 150 34.91 19.79 15.85
CA GLY A 150 34.67 21.11 16.44
C GLY A 150 33.43 21.13 17.34
N LEU A 151 32.31 20.58 16.84
CA LEU A 151 31.10 20.43 17.63
C LEU A 151 31.27 19.43 18.78
N LEU A 152 31.94 18.30 18.55
CA LEU A 152 32.24 17.32 19.62
C LEU A 152 33.03 17.94 20.77
N ASN A 153 34.02 18.79 20.46
CA ASN A 153 34.79 19.51 21.48
C ASN A 153 33.92 20.50 22.27
N GLN A 154 33.00 21.20 21.61
CA GLN A 154 32.04 22.10 22.28
C GLN A 154 31.07 21.31 23.17
N ILE A 155 30.54 20.19 22.68
CA ILE A 155 29.69 19.27 23.44
C ILE A 155 30.44 18.75 24.67
N TYR A 156 31.68 18.30 24.49
CA TYR A 156 32.53 17.86 25.58
C TYR A 156 32.69 18.96 26.64
N GLN A 157 33.05 20.18 26.25
CA GLN A 157 33.22 21.30 27.18
C GLN A 157 31.93 21.68 27.91
N GLN A 158 30.80 21.70 27.21
CA GLN A 158 29.51 22.11 27.77
C GLN A 158 28.96 21.12 28.80
N PHE A 159 29.10 19.82 28.55
CA PHE A 159 28.44 18.78 29.37
C PHE A 159 29.38 17.98 30.27
N THR A 160 30.72 18.11 30.14
CA THR A 160 31.68 17.42 31.04
C THR A 160 31.43 17.69 32.54
N PRO A 161 31.16 18.93 33.00
CA PRO A 161 31.04 19.21 34.44
C PRO A 161 29.87 18.50 35.14
N THR A 162 28.90 17.95 34.40
CA THR A 162 27.67 17.37 34.95
C THR A 162 27.67 15.84 34.95
N LEU A 163 28.74 15.20 34.50
CA LEU A 163 28.77 13.75 34.24
C LEU A 163 29.48 12.94 35.32
N THR A 164 28.93 11.76 35.59
CA THR A 164 29.47 10.80 36.57
C THR A 164 30.66 9.99 36.03
N SER A 165 30.84 9.91 34.71
CA SER A 165 31.98 9.22 34.07
C SER A 165 32.66 10.13 33.02
N PRO A 166 33.64 10.95 33.44
CA PRO A 166 34.36 11.86 32.54
C PRO A 166 35.18 11.12 31.47
N LEU A 167 35.70 9.93 31.78
CA LEU A 167 36.46 9.11 30.83
C LEU A 167 35.57 8.59 29.69
N ASP A 168 34.42 8.02 30.01
CA ASP A 168 33.48 7.52 28.99
C ASP A 168 33.01 8.65 28.08
N TRP A 169 32.79 9.83 28.65
CA TRP A 169 32.38 11.01 27.88
C TRP A 169 33.49 11.52 26.95
N ALA A 170 34.74 11.54 27.44
CA ALA A 170 35.89 11.91 26.62
C ALA A 170 36.07 10.96 25.42
N ILE A 171 35.92 9.65 25.65
CA ILE A 171 35.96 8.65 24.57
C ILE A 171 34.81 8.86 23.58
N THR A 172 33.60 9.09 24.09
CA THR A 172 32.40 9.28 23.24
C THR A 172 32.51 10.54 22.38
N CYS A 173 33.13 11.61 22.89
CA CYS A 173 33.38 12.86 22.17
C CYS A 173 34.70 12.86 21.39
N LEU A 174 35.33 11.68 21.19
CA LEU A 174 36.58 11.52 20.45
C LEU A 174 37.70 12.49 20.89
N GLN A 175 37.85 12.70 22.20
CA GLN A 175 38.88 13.61 22.70
C GLN A 175 40.29 13.06 22.45
N PRO A 176 41.30 13.92 22.29
CA PRO A 176 42.68 13.51 22.06
C PRO A 176 43.25 12.57 23.14
N LEU A 177 44.24 11.74 22.77
CA LEU A 177 44.82 10.72 23.65
C LEU A 177 45.37 11.26 24.97
N ASP A 178 45.97 12.46 24.97
CA ASP A 178 46.50 13.10 26.17
C ASP A 178 45.38 13.39 27.20
N VAL A 179 44.23 13.89 26.74
CA VAL A 179 43.03 14.10 27.58
C VAL A 179 42.56 12.76 28.16
N ILE A 180 42.45 11.73 27.32
CA ILE A 180 41.98 10.41 27.74
C ILE A 180 42.95 9.78 28.74
N ASN A 181 44.26 9.80 28.46
CA ASN A 181 45.30 9.24 29.34
C ASN A 181 45.28 9.92 30.72
N ASN A 182 45.11 11.24 30.79
CA ASN A 182 44.97 11.96 32.07
C ASN A 182 43.77 11.46 32.90
N LEU A 183 42.66 11.09 32.24
CA LEU A 183 41.46 10.59 32.91
C LEU A 183 41.56 9.11 33.29
N THR A 184 42.27 8.28 32.51
CA THR A 184 42.42 6.84 32.80
C THR A 184 43.10 6.58 34.14
N HIS A 185 44.07 7.41 34.55
CA HIS A 185 44.74 7.30 35.85
C HIS A 185 43.82 7.57 37.05
N THR A 186 42.64 8.16 36.82
CA THR A 186 41.68 8.52 37.86
C THR A 186 40.45 7.62 37.92
N SER A 187 40.21 6.80 36.90
CA SER A 187 39.07 5.86 36.84
C SER A 187 39.44 4.53 37.49
N ILE A 188 38.81 4.23 38.63
CA ILE A 188 39.07 3.00 39.40
C ILE A 188 38.26 1.81 38.84
N ASP A 189 37.20 2.06 38.07
CA ASP A 189 36.18 1.06 37.73
C ASP A 189 36.18 0.56 36.27
N SER A 190 36.97 1.14 35.36
CA SER A 190 36.96 0.77 33.93
C SER A 190 38.11 -0.17 33.55
N THR A 191 37.81 -1.36 33.02
CA THR A 191 38.84 -2.25 32.46
C THR A 191 39.32 -1.76 31.09
N TYR A 192 40.58 -2.06 30.72
CA TYR A 192 41.10 -1.74 29.38
C TYR A 192 40.27 -2.36 28.25
N GLU A 193 39.64 -3.51 28.51
CA GLU A 193 38.71 -4.17 27.59
C GLU A 193 37.46 -3.31 27.32
N ALA A 194 36.84 -2.80 28.38
CA ALA A 194 35.66 -1.94 28.28
C ALA A 194 35.99 -0.64 27.54
N ILE A 195 37.14 -0.04 27.85
CA ILE A 195 37.62 1.18 27.17
C ILE A 195 37.86 0.88 25.68
N PHE A 196 38.51 -0.24 25.35
CA PHE A 196 38.78 -0.65 23.97
C PHE A 196 37.50 -0.85 23.16
N ILE A 197 36.54 -1.60 23.70
CA ILE A 197 35.24 -1.85 23.05
C ILE A 197 34.47 -0.54 22.88
N LYS A 198 34.45 0.32 23.89
CA LYS A 198 33.80 1.62 23.83
C LYS A 198 34.44 2.51 22.77
N ALA A 199 35.77 2.60 22.75
CA ALA A 199 36.52 3.37 21.77
C ALA A 199 36.22 2.91 20.33
N ALA A 200 36.15 1.59 20.10
CA ALA A 200 35.76 1.03 18.82
C ALA A 200 34.33 1.43 18.42
N SER A 201 33.36 1.31 19.33
CA SER A 201 31.96 1.70 19.07
C SER A 201 31.81 3.19 18.73
N CYS A 202 32.65 4.05 19.33
CA CYS A 202 32.65 5.48 19.07
C CYS A 202 33.44 5.84 17.80
N GLY A 203 34.25 4.92 17.24
CA GLY A 203 35.12 5.20 16.10
C GLY A 203 36.43 5.90 16.47
N HIS A 204 36.88 5.81 17.72
CA HIS A 204 38.14 6.43 18.18
C HIS A 204 39.36 5.59 17.76
N LEU A 205 39.71 5.67 16.47
CA LEU A 205 40.71 4.81 15.85
C LEU A 205 42.10 4.93 16.47
N GLU A 206 42.51 6.14 16.83
CA GLU A 206 43.81 6.38 17.45
C GLU A 206 43.91 5.70 18.82
N LEU A 207 42.86 5.81 19.63
CA LEU A 207 42.81 5.16 20.95
C LEU A 207 42.76 3.64 20.83
N VAL A 208 41.98 3.11 19.89
CA VAL A 208 41.94 1.66 19.65
C VAL A 208 43.30 1.13 19.23
N ARG A 209 44.01 1.83 18.33
CA ARG A 209 45.39 1.47 17.94
C ARG A 209 46.35 1.47 19.13
N ASP A 210 46.32 2.54 19.92
CA ASP A 210 47.20 2.69 21.09
C ASP A 210 46.96 1.60 22.15
N LEU A 211 45.69 1.36 22.48
CA LEU A 211 45.28 0.33 23.44
C LEU A 211 45.59 -1.07 22.94
N TYR A 212 45.42 -1.34 21.64
CA TYR A 212 45.73 -2.64 21.07
C TYR A 212 47.21 -2.97 21.25
N GLU A 213 48.08 -2.10 20.75
CA GLU A 213 49.53 -2.34 20.72
C GLU A 213 50.15 -2.33 22.13
N LYS A 214 49.68 -1.48 23.05
CA LYS A 214 50.27 -1.38 24.40
C LYS A 214 49.69 -2.36 25.41
N VAL A 215 48.45 -2.82 25.21
CA VAL A 215 47.71 -3.57 26.23
C VAL A 215 47.10 -4.84 25.66
N ILE A 216 46.19 -4.72 24.68
CA ILE A 216 45.32 -5.85 24.33
C ILE A 216 46.11 -7.01 23.70
N LYS A 217 47.02 -6.70 22.78
CA LYS A 217 47.80 -7.66 22.01
C LYS A 217 48.62 -8.62 22.87
N ASP A 218 49.23 -8.11 23.94
CA ASP A 218 50.16 -8.88 24.78
C ASP A 218 49.50 -9.42 26.06
N ARG A 219 48.49 -8.71 26.60
CA ARG A 219 47.84 -9.09 27.87
C ARG A 219 46.81 -10.20 27.70
N TYR A 220 46.15 -10.27 26.54
CA TYR A 220 45.07 -11.21 26.29
C TYR A 220 45.45 -12.19 25.18
N MET A 221 45.20 -13.48 25.40
CA MET A 221 45.48 -14.54 24.44
C MET A 221 44.27 -15.48 24.32
N GLY A 222 44.21 -16.23 23.21
CA GLY A 222 43.15 -17.21 22.98
C GLY A 222 41.76 -16.58 22.96
N GLU A 223 40.81 -17.25 23.64
CA GLU A 223 39.39 -16.90 23.67
C GLU A 223 39.11 -15.50 24.24
N ALA A 224 39.81 -15.09 25.31
CA ALA A 224 39.63 -13.77 25.91
C ALA A 224 39.96 -12.64 24.91
N HIS A 225 41.03 -12.80 24.13
CA HIS A 225 41.35 -11.85 23.06
C HIS A 225 40.26 -11.85 21.98
N THR A 226 39.77 -13.03 21.58
CA THR A 226 38.69 -13.15 20.59
C THR A 226 37.45 -12.38 21.03
N GLU A 227 37.02 -12.54 22.28
CA GLU A 227 35.82 -11.87 22.81
C GLU A 227 35.97 -10.35 22.86
N ILE A 228 37.16 -9.83 23.20
CA ILE A 228 37.42 -8.38 23.19
C ILE A 228 37.31 -7.82 21.77
N ILE A 229 37.96 -8.47 20.79
CA ILE A 229 37.89 -8.02 19.39
C ILE A 229 36.48 -8.16 18.84
N ARG A 230 35.78 -9.25 19.17
CA ARG A 230 34.37 -9.47 18.81
C ARG A 230 33.48 -8.36 19.37
N GLY A 231 33.64 -8.00 20.63
CA GLY A 231 32.89 -6.90 21.26
C GLY A 231 33.15 -5.55 20.57
N ALA A 232 34.41 -5.27 20.24
CA ALA A 232 34.81 -4.07 19.52
C ALA A 232 34.21 -4.03 18.10
N LEU A 233 34.27 -5.15 17.38
CA LEU A 233 33.68 -5.30 16.04
C LEU A 233 32.17 -5.13 16.07
N LEU A 234 31.47 -5.74 17.03
CA LEU A 234 30.02 -5.59 17.16
C LEU A 234 29.65 -4.12 17.38
N GLY A 235 30.29 -3.44 18.33
CA GLY A 235 30.04 -2.03 18.61
C GLY A 235 30.34 -1.12 17.42
N ALA A 236 31.48 -1.32 16.75
CA ALA A 236 31.86 -0.56 15.56
C ALA A 236 30.90 -0.79 14.40
N THR A 237 30.50 -2.05 14.18
CA THR A 237 29.58 -2.43 13.10
C THR A 237 28.19 -1.87 13.33
N GLN A 238 27.65 -1.96 14.54
CA GLN A 238 26.33 -1.39 14.89
C GLN A 238 26.27 0.12 14.65
N LYS A 239 27.36 0.82 14.89
CA LYS A 239 27.47 2.28 14.78
C LYS A 239 28.05 2.77 13.45
N ASP A 240 28.10 1.90 12.44
CA ASP A 240 28.51 2.21 11.07
C ASP A 240 29.94 2.81 10.98
N ARG A 241 30.86 2.30 11.81
CA ARG A 241 32.26 2.78 11.89
C ARG A 241 33.14 2.03 10.89
N LEU A 242 32.98 2.31 9.60
CA LEU A 242 33.68 1.59 8.52
C LEU A 242 35.20 1.49 8.72
N GLU A 243 35.88 2.63 8.90
CA GLU A 243 37.35 2.66 9.07
C GLU A 243 37.83 1.85 10.30
N MET A 244 37.01 1.83 11.36
CA MET A 244 37.29 1.03 12.55
C MET A 244 37.16 -0.47 12.26
N VAL A 245 36.11 -0.88 11.55
CA VAL A 245 35.89 -2.28 11.17
C VAL A 245 37.01 -2.76 10.23
N GLU A 246 37.37 -1.95 9.23
CA GLU A 246 38.49 -2.22 8.33
C GLU A 246 39.80 -2.44 9.11
N TYR A 247 40.10 -1.58 10.09
CA TYR A 247 41.27 -1.75 10.93
C TYR A 247 41.22 -3.05 11.75
N LEU A 248 40.10 -3.33 12.42
CA LEU A 248 39.93 -4.54 13.25
C LEU A 248 40.04 -5.83 12.42
N ILE A 249 39.45 -5.87 11.22
CA ILE A 249 39.48 -7.04 10.33
C ILE A 249 40.85 -7.15 9.65
N SER A 250 41.25 -6.12 8.89
CA SER A 250 42.39 -6.19 7.97
C SER A 250 43.75 -5.97 8.63
N SER A 251 43.80 -5.40 9.85
CA SER A 251 45.06 -5.19 10.58
C SER A 251 45.21 -6.11 11.80
N ILE A 252 44.15 -6.30 12.59
CA ILE A 252 44.24 -7.10 13.84
C ILE A 252 44.02 -8.59 13.58
N LEU A 253 43.03 -8.95 12.74
CA LEU A 253 42.65 -10.35 12.53
C LEU A 253 43.30 -11.01 11.32
N LYS A 254 44.05 -10.26 10.49
CA LYS A 254 44.64 -10.74 9.23
C LYS A 254 45.43 -12.04 9.37
N ASP A 255 46.19 -12.19 10.44
CA ASP A 255 47.05 -13.37 10.68
C ASP A 255 46.37 -14.43 11.57
N ARG A 256 45.04 -14.36 11.75
CA ARG A 256 44.25 -15.23 12.64
C ARG A 256 43.03 -15.82 11.92
N PRO A 257 43.21 -16.78 11.00
CA PRO A 257 42.18 -17.24 10.08
C PRO A 257 40.88 -17.71 10.76
N ASP A 258 40.97 -18.46 11.86
CA ASP A 258 39.79 -18.96 12.58
C ASP A 258 38.98 -17.82 13.23
N GLN A 259 39.66 -16.81 13.79
CA GLN A 259 39.01 -15.62 14.36
C GLN A 259 38.49 -14.71 13.26
N TYR A 260 39.18 -14.64 12.13
CA TYR A 260 38.84 -13.81 10.99
C TYR A 260 37.48 -14.22 10.39
N LEU A 261 37.25 -15.53 10.17
CA LEU A 261 35.99 -16.03 9.63
C LEU A 261 34.80 -15.71 10.53
N ALA A 262 34.84 -16.10 11.81
CA ALA A 262 33.75 -15.85 12.74
C ALA A 262 33.46 -14.35 12.90
N SER A 263 34.51 -13.51 12.89
CA SER A 263 34.40 -12.06 13.00
C SER A 263 33.83 -11.41 11.75
N TRP A 264 34.22 -11.88 10.56
CA TRP A 264 33.69 -11.42 9.28
C TRP A 264 32.19 -11.70 9.16
N GLY A 265 31.75 -12.91 9.55
CA GLY A 265 30.33 -13.28 9.55
C GLY A 265 29.49 -12.34 10.43
N ILE A 266 30.00 -11.99 11.61
CA ILE A 266 29.36 -11.02 12.51
C ILE A 266 29.23 -9.64 11.85
N VAL A 267 30.25 -9.18 11.12
CA VAL A 267 30.19 -7.89 10.41
C VAL A 267 29.05 -7.93 9.39
N LEU A 268 28.98 -8.95 8.55
CA LEU A 268 27.94 -9.07 7.53
C LEU A 268 26.55 -9.13 8.15
N GLU A 269 26.34 -10.01 9.13
CA GLU A 269 25.05 -10.20 9.81
C GLU A 269 24.57 -8.96 10.55
N THR A 270 25.48 -8.31 11.29
CA THR A 270 25.17 -7.13 12.10
C THR A 270 24.98 -5.89 11.22
N ALA A 271 25.83 -5.71 10.20
CA ALA A 271 25.68 -4.61 9.26
C ALA A 271 24.36 -4.72 8.50
N ALA A 272 23.99 -5.92 8.07
CA ALA A 272 22.72 -6.16 7.40
C ALA A 272 21.53 -5.90 8.32
N PHE A 273 21.59 -6.30 9.59
CA PHE A 273 20.55 -6.02 10.58
C PHE A 273 20.35 -4.51 10.85
N HIS A 274 21.45 -3.77 11.02
CA HIS A 274 21.41 -2.33 11.30
C HIS A 274 21.27 -1.44 10.06
N GLY A 275 21.22 -2.04 8.87
CA GLY A 275 21.07 -1.31 7.62
C GLY A 275 22.36 -0.61 7.17
N ASN A 276 23.54 -1.06 7.57
CA ASN A 276 24.81 -0.40 7.27
C ASN A 276 25.37 -0.84 5.91
N THR A 277 24.84 -0.27 4.82
CA THR A 277 25.13 -0.71 3.44
C THR A 277 26.61 -0.66 3.08
N ASN A 278 27.36 0.34 3.55
CA ASN A 278 28.80 0.43 3.25
C ASN A 278 29.59 -0.70 3.91
N LEU A 279 29.22 -1.09 5.13
CA LEU A 279 29.82 -2.24 5.80
C LEU A 279 29.42 -3.56 5.14
N VAL A 280 28.19 -3.69 4.63
CA VAL A 280 27.82 -4.86 3.83
C VAL A 280 28.63 -4.92 2.55
N LYS A 281 28.77 -3.81 1.81
CA LYS A 281 29.62 -3.73 0.61
C LYS A 281 31.06 -4.12 0.92
N PHE A 282 31.61 -3.61 2.02
CA PHE A 282 32.93 -4.01 2.49
C PHE A 282 33.00 -5.52 2.78
N ALA A 283 32.00 -6.10 3.44
CA ALA A 283 32.01 -7.52 3.79
C ALA A 283 31.88 -8.45 2.56
N ILE A 284 31.11 -8.06 1.54
CA ILE A 284 30.92 -8.88 0.34
C ILE A 284 31.99 -8.67 -0.73
N ASP A 285 32.91 -7.73 -0.54
CA ASP A 285 34.01 -7.51 -1.47
C ASP A 285 34.93 -8.74 -1.50
N LYS A 286 35.20 -9.26 -2.70
CA LYS A 286 36.03 -10.47 -2.90
C LYS A 286 37.45 -10.29 -2.37
N ASP A 287 37.96 -9.06 -2.36
CA ASP A 287 39.32 -8.76 -1.88
C ASP A 287 39.42 -8.72 -0.35
N THR A 288 38.30 -8.58 0.35
CA THR A 288 38.22 -8.52 1.83
C THR A 288 37.68 -9.82 2.43
N GLN A 289 37.06 -10.68 1.62
CA GLN A 289 36.51 -11.96 2.06
C GLN A 289 37.60 -12.92 2.57
N PRO A 290 37.32 -13.66 3.65
CA PRO A 290 38.14 -14.81 4.00
C PRO A 290 38.14 -15.84 2.86
N VAL A 291 39.17 -16.69 2.80
CA VAL A 291 39.06 -17.94 2.04
C VAL A 291 38.11 -18.86 2.79
N LEU A 292 36.89 -19.02 2.28
CA LEU A 292 35.82 -19.79 2.90
C LEU A 292 35.59 -21.11 2.18
N ASP A 293 35.15 -22.12 2.93
CA ASP A 293 34.40 -23.20 2.29
C ASP A 293 33.01 -22.69 1.90
N GLU A 294 32.47 -23.27 0.83
CA GLU A 294 31.18 -22.87 0.25
C GLU A 294 30.04 -22.94 1.28
N GLN A 295 30.13 -23.82 2.28
CA GLN A 295 29.07 -24.00 3.27
C GLN A 295 29.01 -22.84 4.28
N SER A 296 30.17 -22.42 4.81
CA SER A 296 30.29 -21.35 5.80
C SER A 296 30.00 -19.98 5.19
N GLU A 297 30.45 -19.75 3.95
CA GLU A 297 30.08 -18.57 3.17
C GLU A 297 28.55 -18.46 3.07
N ASN A 298 27.90 -19.53 2.60
CA ASN A 298 26.45 -19.55 2.40
C ASN A 298 25.66 -19.29 3.70
N GLN A 299 26.15 -19.72 4.86
CA GLN A 299 25.44 -19.50 6.14
C GLN A 299 25.41 -18.03 6.56
N HIS A 300 26.56 -17.33 6.52
CA HIS A 300 26.62 -15.92 6.93
C HIS A 300 25.92 -15.00 5.91
N PHE A 301 26.05 -15.31 4.62
CA PHE A 301 25.28 -14.63 3.58
C PHE A 301 23.77 -14.82 3.77
N TYR A 302 23.33 -16.04 4.05
CA TYR A 302 21.94 -16.33 4.38
C TYR A 302 21.45 -15.51 5.59
N GLN A 303 22.20 -15.55 6.69
CA GLN A 303 21.80 -14.85 7.92
C GLN A 303 21.80 -13.33 7.73
N GLY A 304 22.79 -12.77 7.05
CA GLY A 304 22.82 -11.36 6.67
C GLY A 304 21.62 -10.98 5.82
N TRP A 305 21.28 -11.80 4.82
CA TRP A 305 20.15 -11.56 3.94
C TRP A 305 18.81 -11.62 4.69
N VAL A 306 18.60 -12.62 5.55
CA VAL A 306 17.41 -12.71 6.42
C VAL A 306 17.31 -11.49 7.34
N ASN A 307 18.42 -11.06 7.96
CA ASN A 307 18.44 -9.87 8.81
C ASN A 307 18.04 -8.60 8.04
N ALA A 308 18.60 -8.39 6.85
CA ALA A 308 18.25 -7.26 5.99
C ALA A 308 16.76 -7.26 5.61
N ALA A 309 16.24 -8.41 5.19
CA ALA A 309 14.85 -8.53 4.79
C ALA A 309 13.88 -8.33 5.97
N SER A 310 14.24 -8.90 7.13
CA SER A 310 13.51 -8.79 8.40
C SER A 310 13.40 -7.33 8.88
N GLU A 311 14.48 -6.57 8.76
CA GLU A 311 14.53 -5.16 9.16
C GLU A 311 14.11 -4.18 8.06
N GLY A 312 13.75 -4.68 6.86
CA GLY A 312 13.23 -3.87 5.77
C GLY A 312 14.29 -3.10 4.98
N HIS A 313 15.56 -3.49 5.10
CA HIS A 313 16.69 -2.88 4.38
C HIS A 313 16.74 -3.41 2.95
N LEU A 314 15.81 -2.94 2.11
CA LEU A 314 15.64 -3.41 0.73
C LEU A 314 16.95 -3.30 -0.09
N SER A 315 17.68 -2.18 -0.01
CA SER A 315 18.95 -2.02 -0.75
C SER A 315 19.99 -3.09 -0.41
N ILE A 316 20.02 -3.53 0.86
CA ILE A 316 20.93 -4.60 1.30
C ILE A 316 20.38 -5.96 0.86
N THR A 317 19.07 -6.15 0.90
CA THR A 317 18.40 -7.38 0.46
C THR A 317 18.71 -7.66 -1.02
N GLU A 318 18.63 -6.63 -1.86
CA GLU A 318 19.03 -6.68 -3.27
C GLU A 318 20.53 -6.92 -3.45
N LEU A 319 21.35 -6.15 -2.73
CA LEU A 319 22.80 -6.31 -2.83
C LEU A 319 23.24 -7.74 -2.49
N LEU A 320 22.62 -8.35 -1.47
CA LEU A 320 22.95 -9.70 -1.05
C LEU A 320 22.35 -10.78 -1.95
N ILE A 321 21.18 -10.58 -2.56
CA ILE A 321 20.62 -11.60 -3.48
C ILE A 321 21.51 -11.82 -4.70
N ASP A 322 22.13 -10.75 -5.21
CA ASP A 322 23.03 -10.80 -6.37
C ASP A 322 24.39 -11.46 -6.04
N ASN A 323 24.77 -11.47 -4.76
CA ASN A 323 26.08 -11.93 -4.29
C ASN A 323 26.02 -13.26 -3.53
N SER A 324 24.89 -13.96 -3.55
CA SER A 324 24.70 -15.18 -2.76
C SER A 324 24.07 -16.32 -3.56
N ASN A 325 24.37 -17.57 -3.19
CA ASN A 325 23.75 -18.77 -3.74
C ASN A 325 22.45 -19.12 -3.00
N LEU A 326 21.58 -18.13 -2.78
CA LEU A 326 20.32 -18.33 -2.05
C LEU A 326 19.37 -19.25 -2.81
N LYS A 327 18.84 -20.25 -2.09
CA LYS A 327 17.89 -21.21 -2.62
C LYS A 327 16.47 -20.68 -2.49
N LYS A 328 15.56 -21.34 -3.22
CA LYS A 328 14.12 -21.05 -3.19
C LYS A 328 13.51 -21.08 -1.78
N VAL A 329 14.00 -21.98 -0.92
CA VAL A 329 13.55 -22.12 0.47
C VAL A 329 13.97 -20.92 1.31
N ASP A 330 15.22 -20.45 1.14
CA ASP A 330 15.77 -19.29 1.83
C ASP A 330 14.93 -18.05 1.48
N ILE A 331 14.68 -17.84 0.18
CA ILE A 331 13.87 -16.72 -0.32
C ILE A 331 12.45 -16.74 0.25
N SER A 332 11.87 -17.93 0.33
CA SER A 332 10.54 -18.16 0.88
C SER A 332 10.47 -17.88 2.38
N GLU A 333 11.53 -18.16 3.14
CA GLU A 333 11.60 -17.92 4.58
C GLU A 333 11.67 -16.42 4.89
N ALA A 334 12.58 -15.67 4.27
CA ALA A 334 12.65 -14.24 4.59
C ALA A 334 11.46 -13.45 4.04
N LEU A 335 10.79 -13.91 2.98
CA LEU A 335 9.49 -13.34 2.58
C LEU A 335 8.48 -13.40 3.73
N ILE A 336 8.39 -14.54 4.42
CA ILE A 336 7.48 -14.69 5.56
C ILE A 336 7.90 -13.80 6.73
N ILE A 337 9.19 -13.75 7.04
CA ILE A 337 9.72 -12.91 8.13
C ILE A 337 9.45 -11.43 7.85
N ALA A 338 9.78 -10.95 6.64
CA ALA A 338 9.52 -9.59 6.20
C ALA A 338 8.03 -9.25 6.22
N THR A 339 7.17 -10.20 5.84
CA THR A 339 5.71 -10.07 5.92
C THR A 339 5.24 -9.90 7.37
N ASP A 340 5.67 -10.78 8.28
CA ASP A 340 5.26 -10.76 9.68
C ASP A 340 5.78 -9.48 10.39
N LYS A 341 6.91 -8.93 9.95
CA LYS A 341 7.44 -7.62 10.38
C LYS A 341 6.91 -6.41 9.59
N LYS A 342 6.03 -6.62 8.61
CA LYS A 342 5.37 -5.57 7.82
C LYS A 342 6.33 -4.72 6.98
N GLN A 343 7.41 -5.33 6.51
CA GLN A 343 8.40 -4.69 5.64
C GLN A 343 7.91 -4.69 4.19
N TRP A 344 6.82 -3.96 3.92
CA TRP A 344 6.03 -4.14 2.70
C TRP A 344 6.78 -3.88 1.40
N ARG A 345 7.76 -2.97 1.38
CA ARG A 345 8.59 -2.74 0.20
C ARG A 345 9.51 -3.93 -0.10
N THR A 346 10.14 -4.50 0.92
CA THR A 346 10.92 -5.73 0.79
C THR A 346 10.03 -6.89 0.37
N VAL A 347 8.85 -7.03 0.96
CA VAL A 347 7.87 -8.06 0.60
C VAL A 347 7.47 -7.94 -0.87
N GLU A 348 7.16 -6.73 -1.34
CA GLU A 348 6.80 -6.45 -2.73
C GLU A 348 7.92 -6.89 -3.68
N TYR A 349 9.16 -6.47 -3.41
CA TYR A 349 10.34 -6.87 -4.16
C TYR A 349 10.51 -8.40 -4.23
N LEU A 350 10.47 -9.08 -3.08
CA LEU A 350 10.64 -10.54 -3.01
C LEU A 350 9.56 -11.30 -3.79
N CYS A 351 8.33 -10.79 -3.80
CA CYS A 351 7.23 -11.41 -4.57
C CYS A 351 7.40 -11.23 -6.09
N GLU A 352 8.07 -10.16 -6.53
CA GLU A 352 8.28 -9.80 -7.93
C GLU A 352 9.54 -10.43 -8.55
N LEU A 353 10.33 -11.18 -7.77
CA LEU A 353 11.51 -11.89 -8.27
C LEU A 353 11.15 -12.82 -9.45
N THR A 354 11.85 -12.63 -10.57
CA THR A 354 11.68 -13.44 -11.79
C THR A 354 12.73 -14.54 -11.94
N THR A 355 13.69 -14.61 -11.03
CA THR A 355 14.75 -15.61 -10.98
C THR A 355 14.22 -16.99 -10.62
N ASP A 356 14.99 -18.05 -10.90
CA ASP A 356 14.61 -19.44 -10.62
C ASP A 356 14.38 -19.72 -9.13
N ASN A 357 15.00 -18.91 -8.26
CA ASN A 357 14.91 -19.00 -6.81
C ASN A 357 13.76 -18.16 -6.20
N LYS A 358 12.86 -17.58 -7.00
CA LYS A 358 11.66 -16.86 -6.54
C LYS A 358 10.84 -17.63 -5.48
N PRO A 359 10.08 -16.96 -4.59
CA PRO A 359 9.41 -17.63 -3.47
C PRO A 359 8.46 -18.77 -3.85
N TRP A 360 8.20 -19.70 -2.93
CA TRP A 360 7.16 -20.72 -3.07
C TRP A 360 5.77 -20.09 -3.09
N GLN A 361 4.85 -20.70 -3.86
CA GLN A 361 3.44 -20.30 -3.88
C GLN A 361 2.86 -20.22 -2.46
N ALA A 362 3.15 -21.21 -1.60
CA ALA A 362 2.66 -21.20 -0.22
C ALA A 362 3.08 -19.95 0.57
N SER A 363 4.30 -19.44 0.33
CA SER A 363 4.77 -18.21 0.96
C SER A 363 4.05 -16.99 0.39
N ILE A 364 3.89 -16.92 -0.94
CA ILE A 364 3.12 -15.86 -1.61
C ILE A 364 1.67 -15.83 -1.11
N SER A 365 1.03 -16.99 -0.97
CA SER A 365 -0.34 -17.12 -0.44
C SER A 365 -0.45 -16.61 1.00
N ARG A 366 0.49 -17.00 1.87
CA ARG A 366 0.54 -16.49 3.25
C ARG A 366 0.75 -14.98 3.29
N THR A 367 1.67 -14.46 2.46
CA THR A 367 1.91 -13.02 2.33
C THR A 367 0.66 -12.29 1.86
N LEU A 368 -0.05 -12.82 0.87
CA LEU A 368 -1.29 -12.26 0.34
C LEU A 368 -2.35 -12.10 1.45
N THR A 369 -2.57 -13.14 2.26
CA THR A 369 -3.53 -13.09 3.37
C THR A 369 -3.12 -12.05 4.41
N ARG A 370 -1.84 -12.04 4.84
CA ARG A 370 -1.33 -11.07 5.82
C ARG A 370 -1.38 -9.63 5.33
N ALA A 371 -1.05 -9.39 4.05
CA ALA A 371 -1.15 -8.08 3.43
C ALA A 371 -2.61 -7.56 3.47
N ALA A 372 -3.58 -8.43 3.17
CA ALA A 372 -5.00 -8.08 3.27
C ALA A 372 -5.43 -7.78 4.72
N GLU A 373 -5.04 -8.62 5.69
CA GLU A 373 -5.32 -8.39 7.12
C GLU A 373 -4.80 -7.03 7.61
N HIS A 374 -3.61 -6.62 7.14
CA HIS A 374 -3.02 -5.32 7.45
C HIS A 374 -3.53 -4.17 6.57
N GLY A 375 -4.35 -4.46 5.55
CA GLY A 375 -4.96 -3.46 4.67
C GLY A 375 -4.01 -2.90 3.61
N GLU A 376 -2.95 -3.64 3.27
CA GLU A 376 -1.96 -3.33 2.22
C GLU A 376 -2.50 -3.69 0.83
N TRP A 377 -3.65 -3.11 0.49
CA TRP A 377 -4.44 -3.49 -0.68
C TRP A 377 -3.73 -3.25 -2.01
N ARG A 378 -2.78 -2.30 -2.09
CA ARG A 378 -1.93 -2.13 -3.28
C ARG A 378 -1.05 -3.36 -3.52
N LEU A 379 -0.43 -3.88 -2.47
CA LEU A 379 0.35 -5.11 -2.54
C LEU A 379 -0.55 -6.29 -2.89
N VAL A 380 -1.71 -6.41 -2.24
CA VAL A 380 -2.70 -7.47 -2.55
C VAL A 380 -3.06 -7.47 -4.04
N GLN A 381 -3.36 -6.31 -4.63
CA GLN A 381 -3.66 -6.19 -6.06
C GLN A 381 -2.51 -6.71 -6.93
N LYS A 382 -1.27 -6.33 -6.62
CA LYS A 382 -0.08 -6.81 -7.33
C LYS A 382 0.08 -8.31 -7.23
N LEU A 383 -0.06 -8.87 -6.03
CA LEU A 383 0.06 -10.31 -5.79
C LEU A 383 -1.02 -11.11 -6.54
N CYS A 384 -2.25 -10.59 -6.61
CA CYS A 384 -3.32 -11.17 -7.41
C CYS A 384 -3.04 -11.16 -8.93
N GLN A 385 -2.16 -10.27 -9.41
CA GLN A 385 -1.82 -10.10 -10.83
C GLN A 385 -0.55 -10.86 -11.24
N LEU A 386 0.12 -11.55 -10.32
CA LEU A 386 1.31 -12.34 -10.63
C LEU A 386 1.01 -13.38 -11.72
N GLN A 387 1.81 -13.36 -12.79
CA GLN A 387 1.71 -14.30 -13.91
C GLN A 387 2.70 -15.48 -13.81
N SER A 388 3.61 -15.41 -12.85
CA SER A 388 4.64 -16.40 -12.58
C SER A 388 4.05 -17.67 -11.92
N ASP A 389 4.76 -18.80 -11.98
CA ASP A 389 4.35 -20.07 -11.35
C ASP A 389 4.22 -20.01 -9.80
N ASN A 390 4.71 -18.95 -9.16
CA ASN A 390 4.55 -18.71 -7.72
C ASN A 390 3.26 -17.93 -7.38
N ARG A 391 2.42 -17.60 -8.37
CA ARG A 391 1.16 -16.87 -8.15
C ARG A 391 0.28 -17.56 -7.11
N PRO A 392 -0.54 -16.81 -6.35
CA PRO A 392 -1.48 -17.39 -5.39
C PRO A 392 -2.38 -18.45 -6.02
N SER A 393 -2.80 -19.44 -5.22
CA SER A 393 -3.76 -20.44 -5.68
C SER A 393 -5.14 -19.82 -5.88
N LEU A 394 -6.00 -20.50 -6.63
CA LEU A 394 -7.39 -20.07 -6.82
C LEU A 394 -8.16 -19.95 -5.50
N ASN A 395 -7.86 -20.83 -4.53
CA ASN A 395 -8.47 -20.76 -3.21
C ASN A 395 -8.04 -19.51 -2.45
N ASP A 396 -6.76 -19.12 -2.54
CA ASP A 396 -6.26 -17.90 -1.91
C ASP A 396 -6.93 -16.67 -2.53
N LEU A 397 -7.05 -16.63 -3.87
CA LEU A 397 -7.76 -15.54 -4.57
C LEU A 397 -9.24 -15.47 -4.18
N ARG A 398 -9.89 -16.62 -3.98
CA ARG A 398 -11.27 -16.69 -3.45
C ARG A 398 -11.32 -16.12 -2.04
N GLU A 399 -10.43 -16.51 -1.14
CA GLU A 399 -10.41 -15.99 0.24
C GLU A 399 -10.21 -14.48 0.26
N ILE A 400 -9.28 -13.94 -0.55
CA ILE A 400 -9.08 -12.49 -0.68
C ILE A 400 -10.30 -11.79 -1.26
N PHE A 401 -10.96 -12.39 -2.25
CA PHE A 401 -12.19 -11.86 -2.80
C PHE A 401 -13.27 -11.73 -1.71
N LEU A 402 -13.47 -12.77 -0.88
CA LEU A 402 -14.41 -12.73 0.23
C LEU A 402 -14.00 -11.70 1.30
N PHE A 403 -12.73 -11.69 1.67
CA PHE A 403 -12.18 -10.78 2.68
C PHE A 403 -12.32 -9.31 2.26
N SER A 404 -12.04 -8.99 0.99
CA SER A 404 -12.17 -7.63 0.45
C SER A 404 -13.59 -7.07 0.51
N ALA A 405 -14.61 -7.93 0.47
CA ALA A 405 -16.01 -7.53 0.63
C ALA A 405 -16.44 -7.34 2.10
N GLN A 406 -15.75 -7.99 3.02
CA GLN A 406 -16.05 -7.98 4.46
C GLN A 406 -15.20 -6.97 5.24
N ASP A 407 -14.11 -6.44 4.67
CA ASP A 407 -13.26 -5.46 5.35
C ASP A 407 -14.03 -4.15 5.58
N ASN A 408 -14.59 -4.02 6.78
CA ASN A 408 -15.32 -2.85 7.26
C ASN A 408 -14.47 -1.57 7.31
N ARG A 409 -13.17 -1.65 7.00
CA ARG A 409 -12.30 -0.48 6.85
C ARG A 409 -12.48 0.24 5.51
N TYR A 410 -13.35 -0.26 4.60
CA TYR A 410 -13.82 0.35 3.34
C TYR A 410 -12.83 1.29 2.63
N LYS A 411 -11.57 0.87 2.50
CA LYS A 411 -10.61 1.61 1.70
C LYS A 411 -10.93 1.35 0.22
N GLU A 412 -11.00 2.40 -0.59
CA GLU A 412 -11.18 2.31 -2.06
C GLU A 412 -10.32 1.21 -2.72
N PRO A 413 -9.04 1.03 -2.36
CA PRO A 413 -8.21 -0.07 -2.86
C PRO A 413 -8.76 -1.50 -2.62
N ALA A 414 -9.43 -1.76 -1.49
CA ALA A 414 -10.04 -3.07 -1.21
C ALA A 414 -11.17 -3.37 -2.20
N MET A 415 -11.99 -2.35 -2.48
CA MET A 415 -13.11 -2.42 -3.42
C MET A 415 -12.62 -2.58 -4.87
N GLN A 416 -11.54 -1.89 -5.24
CA GLN A 416 -10.88 -2.09 -6.54
C GLN A 416 -10.33 -3.51 -6.67
N THR A 417 -9.75 -4.07 -5.60
CA THR A 417 -9.29 -5.46 -5.57
C THR A 417 -10.46 -6.42 -5.80
N PHE A 418 -11.54 -6.25 -5.03
CA PHE A 418 -12.78 -7.01 -5.19
C PHE A 418 -13.27 -7.00 -6.64
N GLU A 419 -13.34 -5.81 -7.24
CA GLU A 419 -13.79 -5.63 -8.61
C GLU A 419 -12.87 -6.30 -9.62
N SER A 420 -11.55 -6.19 -9.45
CA SER A 420 -10.56 -6.83 -10.33
C SER A 420 -10.62 -8.37 -10.30
N LEU A 421 -11.12 -8.95 -9.20
CA LEU A 421 -11.25 -10.40 -9.02
C LEU A 421 -12.64 -10.94 -9.46
N LEU A 422 -13.62 -10.08 -9.79
CA LEU A 422 -14.93 -10.51 -10.29
C LEU A 422 -14.88 -11.46 -11.51
N PRO A 423 -13.98 -11.27 -12.50
CA PRO A 423 -13.87 -12.21 -13.62
C PRO A 423 -13.54 -13.65 -13.18
N LEU A 424 -12.76 -13.82 -12.10
CA LEU A 424 -12.41 -15.14 -11.56
C LEU A 424 -13.63 -15.84 -10.96
N VAL A 425 -14.54 -15.06 -10.34
CA VAL A 425 -15.81 -15.57 -9.80
C VAL A 425 -16.67 -16.16 -10.91
N ARG A 426 -16.72 -15.49 -12.07
CA ARG A 426 -17.47 -15.96 -13.24
C ARG A 426 -16.90 -17.28 -13.77
N ALA A 427 -15.58 -17.43 -13.78
CA ALA A 427 -14.90 -18.61 -14.33
C ALA A 427 -14.96 -19.86 -13.42
N ASN A 428 -15.07 -19.69 -12.10
CA ASN A 428 -14.83 -20.77 -11.13
C ASN A 428 -16.03 -21.14 -10.22
N ASN A 429 -17.21 -20.59 -10.48
CA ASN A 429 -18.49 -21.06 -9.94
C ASN A 429 -18.59 -21.12 -8.38
N PHE A 430 -18.22 -20.05 -7.69
CA PHE A 430 -18.19 -19.94 -6.21
C PHE A 430 -19.57 -19.85 -5.51
N ALA A 431 -20.45 -20.85 -5.63
CA ALA A 431 -21.87 -20.78 -5.23
C ALA A 431 -22.19 -20.24 -3.83
N GLU A 432 -21.55 -20.82 -2.80
CA GLU A 432 -22.08 -20.75 -1.43
C GLU A 432 -21.69 -19.45 -0.71
N ASP A 433 -20.52 -18.89 -1.02
CA ASP A 433 -20.01 -17.69 -0.34
C ASP A 433 -20.55 -16.38 -0.92
N LEU A 434 -20.98 -16.39 -2.19
CA LEU A 434 -21.44 -15.17 -2.89
C LEU A 434 -22.70 -14.57 -2.26
N THR A 435 -23.53 -15.39 -1.61
CA THR A 435 -24.70 -14.91 -0.88
C THR A 435 -24.29 -14.02 0.29
N ASN A 436 -23.33 -14.46 1.10
CA ASN A 436 -22.85 -13.70 2.26
C ASN A 436 -22.14 -12.40 1.84
N VAL A 437 -21.34 -12.47 0.77
CA VAL A 437 -20.69 -11.30 0.16
C VAL A 437 -21.74 -10.29 -0.30
N PHE A 438 -22.75 -10.75 -1.05
CA PHE A 438 -23.82 -9.88 -1.54
C PHE A 438 -24.58 -9.21 -0.39
N ILE A 439 -24.92 -9.98 0.66
CA ILE A 439 -25.56 -9.45 1.87
C ILE A 439 -24.70 -8.37 2.52
N GLY A 440 -23.39 -8.61 2.66
CA GLY A 440 -22.43 -7.62 3.17
C GLY A 440 -22.45 -6.34 2.36
N LEU A 441 -22.27 -6.43 1.04
CA LEU A 441 -22.25 -5.27 0.13
C LEU A 441 -23.55 -4.44 0.23
N VAL A 442 -24.71 -5.10 0.28
CA VAL A 442 -26.01 -4.41 0.42
C VAL A 442 -26.14 -3.73 1.77
N ASN A 443 -25.79 -4.41 2.87
CA ASN A 443 -25.90 -3.87 4.22
C ASN A 443 -24.99 -2.65 4.43
N PHE A 444 -23.85 -2.59 3.71
CA PHE A 444 -22.91 -1.48 3.77
C PHE A 444 -23.10 -0.43 2.68
N GLY A 445 -24.19 -0.50 1.91
CA GLY A 445 -24.53 0.49 0.89
C GLY A 445 -23.65 0.48 -0.37
N LYS A 446 -22.89 -0.60 -0.61
CA LYS A 446 -22.03 -0.78 -1.79
C LYS A 446 -22.84 -1.36 -2.95
N PHE A 447 -23.87 -0.64 -3.36
CA PHE A 447 -24.88 -1.14 -4.31
C PHE A 447 -24.37 -1.35 -5.73
N ASP A 448 -23.42 -0.54 -6.19
CA ASP A 448 -22.78 -0.72 -7.51
C ASP A 448 -22.03 -2.06 -7.56
N LEU A 449 -21.21 -2.36 -6.56
CA LEU A 449 -20.50 -3.64 -6.44
C LEU A 449 -21.46 -4.81 -6.24
N ALA A 450 -22.52 -4.65 -5.44
CA ALA A 450 -23.55 -5.68 -5.29
C ALA A 450 -24.23 -5.98 -6.64
N THR A 451 -24.44 -4.97 -7.47
CA THR A 451 -24.98 -5.11 -8.83
C THR A 451 -24.01 -5.83 -9.74
N LYS A 452 -22.73 -5.41 -9.76
CA LYS A 452 -21.66 -6.07 -10.54
C LYS A 452 -21.51 -7.53 -10.14
N LEU A 453 -21.49 -7.83 -8.84
CA LEU A 453 -21.45 -9.18 -8.30
C LEU A 453 -22.63 -10.01 -8.79
N TYR A 454 -23.85 -9.52 -8.56
CA TYR A 454 -25.07 -10.23 -8.93
C TYR A 454 -25.13 -10.52 -10.44
N ASN A 455 -24.60 -9.63 -11.27
CA ASN A 455 -24.53 -9.81 -12.72
C ASN A 455 -23.40 -10.74 -13.17
N ALA A 456 -22.26 -10.75 -12.47
CA ALA A 456 -21.14 -11.64 -12.76
C ALA A 456 -21.36 -13.09 -12.30
N SER A 457 -22.24 -13.31 -11.31
CA SER A 457 -22.56 -14.65 -10.80
C SER A 457 -23.27 -15.53 -11.84
N PRO A 458 -22.82 -16.78 -12.04
CA PRO A 458 -23.51 -17.75 -12.90
C PRO A 458 -24.98 -17.94 -12.48
N ILE A 459 -25.86 -18.27 -13.45
CA ILE A 459 -27.32 -18.38 -13.23
C ILE A 459 -27.65 -19.30 -12.04
N ASN A 460 -26.99 -20.45 -11.96
CA ASN A 460 -27.24 -21.44 -10.90
C ASN A 460 -26.64 -21.06 -9.53
N ASN A 461 -25.78 -20.04 -9.50
CA ASN A 461 -24.98 -19.61 -8.35
C ASN A 461 -25.19 -18.13 -8.01
N LYS A 462 -26.32 -17.56 -8.39
CA LYS A 462 -26.66 -16.20 -7.99
C LYS A 462 -26.84 -16.10 -6.47
N PRO A 463 -26.45 -14.97 -5.85
CA PRO A 463 -26.71 -14.71 -4.45
C PRO A 463 -28.20 -14.90 -4.11
N LYS A 464 -28.48 -15.66 -3.05
CA LYS A 464 -29.85 -15.77 -2.51
C LYS A 464 -30.18 -14.48 -1.77
N VAL A 465 -31.20 -13.77 -2.21
CA VAL A 465 -31.57 -12.47 -1.62
C VAL A 465 -32.77 -12.64 -0.71
N GLY A 466 -32.58 -12.35 0.59
CA GLY A 466 -33.64 -12.38 1.58
C GLY A 466 -34.46 -11.09 1.62
N GLU A 467 -35.59 -11.15 2.34
CA GLU A 467 -36.49 -10.02 2.58
C GLU A 467 -35.77 -8.81 3.19
N VAL A 468 -34.81 -9.03 4.10
CA VAL A 468 -34.05 -7.95 4.74
C VAL A 468 -33.28 -7.13 3.69
N GLN A 469 -32.60 -7.79 2.76
CA GLN A 469 -31.85 -7.11 1.70
C GLN A 469 -32.79 -6.36 0.74
N LEU A 470 -33.93 -6.96 0.38
CA LEU A 470 -34.93 -6.30 -0.46
C LEU A 470 -35.46 -5.01 0.19
N ARG A 471 -35.70 -5.02 1.50
CA ARG A 471 -36.07 -3.82 2.26
C ARG A 471 -34.97 -2.77 2.26
N THR A 472 -33.71 -3.19 2.47
CA THR A 472 -32.56 -2.27 2.41
C THR A 472 -32.44 -1.59 1.06
N LEU A 473 -32.62 -2.32 -0.05
CA LEU A 473 -32.60 -1.75 -1.40
C LEU A 473 -33.72 -0.73 -1.61
N ILE A 474 -34.93 -1.00 -1.10
CA ILE A 474 -36.05 -0.06 -1.17
C ILE A 474 -35.71 1.22 -0.39
N CYS A 475 -35.29 1.11 0.87
CA CYS A 475 -35.02 2.27 1.71
C CYS A 475 -33.90 3.18 1.16
N ASN A 476 -33.01 2.65 0.33
CA ASN A 476 -31.89 3.38 -0.28
C ASN A 476 -32.12 3.73 -1.76
N ASP A 477 -33.36 3.61 -2.28
CA ASP A 477 -33.73 3.92 -3.66
C ASP A 477 -32.90 3.16 -4.73
N GLN A 478 -32.47 1.93 -4.41
CA GLN A 478 -31.65 1.09 -5.29
C GLN A 478 -32.52 0.26 -6.24
N TYR A 479 -33.36 0.98 -6.99
CA TYR A 479 -34.35 0.43 -7.89
C TYR A 479 -33.77 -0.54 -8.92
N SER A 480 -32.67 -0.17 -9.58
CA SER A 480 -32.07 -0.97 -10.65
C SER A 480 -31.67 -2.37 -10.16
N LEU A 481 -30.98 -2.43 -9.00
CA LEU A 481 -30.58 -3.70 -8.38
C LEU A 481 -31.80 -4.49 -7.90
N TYR A 482 -32.77 -3.81 -7.27
CA TYR A 482 -34.02 -4.45 -6.84
C TYR A 482 -34.74 -5.10 -8.02
N ARG A 483 -34.89 -4.38 -9.15
CA ARG A 483 -35.55 -4.87 -10.35
C ARG A 483 -34.83 -6.08 -10.95
N ILE A 484 -33.50 -6.05 -11.00
CA ILE A 484 -32.68 -7.16 -11.51
C ILE A 484 -32.93 -8.43 -10.67
N ILE A 485 -32.93 -8.29 -9.34
CA ILE A 485 -33.18 -9.40 -8.42
C ILE A 485 -34.63 -9.89 -8.59
N PHE A 486 -35.58 -8.96 -8.58
CA PHE A 486 -37.02 -9.23 -8.69
C PHE A 486 -37.36 -9.98 -9.97
N LYS A 487 -36.84 -9.55 -11.14
CA LYS A 487 -37.06 -10.22 -12.44
C LYS A 487 -36.74 -11.72 -12.38
N ARG A 488 -35.74 -12.12 -11.58
CA ARG A 488 -35.29 -13.53 -11.52
C ARG A 488 -35.91 -14.34 -10.39
N THR A 489 -36.13 -13.74 -9.21
CA THR A 489 -36.71 -14.42 -8.04
C THR A 489 -38.25 -14.36 -8.00
N HIS A 490 -38.87 -13.71 -9.01
CA HIS A 490 -40.30 -13.41 -9.02
C HIS A 490 -41.22 -14.61 -8.77
N LYS A 491 -40.87 -15.83 -9.21
CA LYS A 491 -41.73 -17.01 -9.02
C LYS A 491 -42.11 -17.26 -7.54
N GLU A 492 -41.38 -16.67 -6.59
CA GLU A 492 -41.56 -16.88 -5.16
C GLU A 492 -42.20 -15.69 -4.40
N MET A 493 -42.36 -14.51 -5.02
CA MET A 493 -42.82 -13.31 -4.29
C MET A 493 -44.35 -13.20 -4.24
N ASN A 494 -44.93 -13.30 -3.06
CA ASN A 494 -46.38 -13.30 -2.88
C ASN A 494 -46.97 -11.86 -2.79
N LYS A 495 -48.29 -11.73 -3.00
CA LYS A 495 -49.01 -10.43 -2.93
C LYS A 495 -48.84 -9.71 -1.59
N LYS A 496 -48.60 -10.44 -0.49
CA LYS A 496 -48.42 -9.86 0.85
C LYS A 496 -47.06 -9.15 0.96
N GLN A 497 -45.99 -9.74 0.42
CA GLN A 497 -44.65 -9.14 0.37
C GLN A 497 -44.64 -7.87 -0.47
N LEU A 498 -45.27 -7.89 -1.65
CA LEU A 498 -45.30 -6.71 -2.51
C LEU A 498 -46.07 -5.53 -1.91
N ARG A 499 -47.16 -5.79 -1.16
CA ARG A 499 -47.88 -4.75 -0.41
C ARG A 499 -47.01 -4.12 0.67
N GLU A 500 -46.20 -4.93 1.34
CA GLU A 500 -45.28 -4.43 2.37
C GLU A 500 -44.13 -3.63 1.76
N HIS A 501 -43.59 -4.05 0.62
CA HIS A 501 -42.60 -3.27 -0.14
C HIS A 501 -43.16 -1.91 -0.60
N LEU A 502 -44.40 -1.89 -1.09
CA LEU A 502 -45.11 -0.64 -1.42
C LEU A 502 -45.31 0.25 -0.19
N ARG A 503 -45.66 -0.34 0.95
CA ARG A 503 -45.80 0.38 2.22
C ARG A 503 -44.47 1.01 2.63
N LEU A 504 -43.37 0.26 2.57
CA LEU A 504 -42.03 0.78 2.87
C LEU A 504 -41.60 1.90 1.93
N ALA A 505 -41.84 1.75 0.63
CA ALA A 505 -41.56 2.79 -0.36
C ALA A 505 -42.39 4.07 -0.14
N SER A 506 -43.57 3.97 0.49
CA SER A 506 -44.41 5.13 0.82
C SER A 506 -43.90 5.94 2.01
N PHE A 507 -43.12 5.32 2.90
CA PHE A 507 -42.54 5.97 4.09
C PHE A 507 -41.10 6.45 3.91
N SER A 508 -40.49 6.18 2.75
CA SER A 508 -39.08 6.50 2.45
C SER A 508 -38.98 7.56 1.34
N THR A 509 -37.79 8.17 1.21
CA THR A 509 -37.45 9.16 0.16
C THR A 509 -37.19 8.50 -1.19
N VAL A 510 -37.93 7.44 -1.51
CA VAL A 510 -37.79 6.65 -2.74
C VAL A 510 -38.31 7.45 -3.93
N SER A 511 -37.61 7.33 -5.06
CA SER A 511 -37.98 7.97 -6.31
C SER A 511 -39.40 7.58 -6.76
N ASP A 512 -40.07 8.51 -7.44
CA ASP A 512 -41.39 8.24 -7.99
C ASP A 512 -41.35 7.12 -9.02
N GLU A 513 -40.25 7.02 -9.78
CA GLU A 513 -40.02 5.94 -10.73
C GLU A 513 -40.07 4.56 -10.05
N PHE A 514 -39.35 4.38 -8.94
CA PHE A 514 -39.37 3.11 -8.22
C PHE A 514 -40.75 2.83 -7.61
N LYS A 515 -41.43 3.84 -7.07
CA LYS A 515 -42.82 3.71 -6.56
C LYS A 515 -43.77 3.27 -7.67
N PHE A 516 -43.71 3.89 -8.85
CA PHE A 516 -44.54 3.51 -9.99
C PHE A 516 -44.25 2.09 -10.45
N TRP A 517 -42.97 1.73 -10.54
CA TRP A 517 -42.57 0.38 -10.90
C TRP A 517 -43.11 -0.66 -9.91
N LEU A 518 -42.97 -0.44 -8.58
CA LEU A 518 -43.49 -1.35 -7.56
C LEU A 518 -45.01 -1.53 -7.65
N LYS A 519 -45.75 -0.44 -7.94
CA LYS A 519 -47.21 -0.50 -8.14
C LYS A 519 -47.58 -1.35 -9.35
N ASN A 520 -46.78 -1.26 -10.41
CA ASN A 520 -47.01 -1.96 -11.68
C ASN A 520 -46.49 -3.41 -11.67
N ALA A 521 -45.51 -3.73 -10.83
CA ALA A 521 -44.95 -5.08 -10.66
C ALA A 521 -45.99 -6.09 -10.11
N ALA A 522 -47.04 -5.58 -9.45
CA ALA A 522 -48.21 -6.35 -9.07
C ALA A 522 -49.03 -6.71 -10.32
N SER A 523 -48.69 -7.81 -11.01
CA SER A 523 -49.50 -8.24 -12.14
C SER A 523 -50.93 -8.53 -11.68
N PRO A 524 -51.95 -8.01 -12.39
CA PRO A 524 -53.29 -8.54 -12.30
C PRO A 524 -53.26 -10.02 -12.72
N GLU A 525 -53.95 -10.90 -11.97
CA GLU A 525 -54.13 -12.32 -12.35
C GLU A 525 -54.67 -12.46 -13.78
N SER A 526 -55.41 -11.45 -14.27
CA SER A 526 -55.88 -11.40 -15.64
C SER A 526 -54.75 -11.42 -16.69
N TYR A 527 -53.55 -10.90 -16.40
CA TYR A 527 -52.44 -10.93 -17.37
C TYR A 527 -51.81 -12.32 -17.44
N ASP A 528 -51.69 -12.99 -16.30
CA ASP A 528 -51.23 -14.37 -16.25
C ASP A 528 -52.23 -15.30 -16.95
N ASN A 529 -53.54 -15.08 -16.78
CA ASN A 529 -54.59 -15.82 -17.50
C ASN A 529 -54.62 -15.54 -19.01
N LEU A 530 -54.29 -14.31 -19.43
CA LEU A 530 -54.24 -13.94 -20.86
C LEU A 530 -53.01 -14.52 -21.57
N THR A 531 -51.95 -14.86 -20.83
CA THR A 531 -50.68 -15.34 -21.40
C THR A 531 -50.46 -16.82 -21.20
N SER A 532 -51.15 -17.47 -20.27
CA SER A 532 -51.01 -18.90 -19.96
C SER A 532 -51.45 -19.82 -21.09
N SER A 533 -52.35 -19.37 -21.97
CA SER A 533 -52.83 -20.13 -23.14
C SER A 533 -51.89 -20.10 -24.35
N HIS A 534 -50.77 -19.39 -24.27
CA HIS A 534 -49.82 -19.21 -25.37
C HIS A 534 -48.45 -19.79 -25.01
N GLU A 535 -47.84 -20.57 -25.90
CA GLU A 535 -46.51 -21.17 -25.67
C GLU A 535 -45.38 -20.17 -25.97
N ASN A 536 -45.44 -19.49 -27.12
CA ASN A 536 -44.38 -18.58 -27.57
C ASN A 536 -44.49 -17.17 -26.95
N LYS A 537 -43.35 -16.52 -26.69
CA LYS A 537 -43.22 -15.19 -26.09
C LYS A 537 -43.92 -14.11 -26.92
N ILE A 538 -43.74 -14.12 -28.23
CA ILE A 538 -44.39 -13.14 -29.14
C ILE A 538 -45.91 -13.24 -29.05
N ASP A 539 -46.48 -14.44 -28.96
CA ASP A 539 -47.93 -14.64 -28.87
C ASP A 539 -48.48 -14.14 -27.53
N LYS A 540 -47.75 -14.33 -26.42
CA LYS A 540 -48.08 -13.76 -25.12
C LYS A 540 -48.11 -12.23 -25.16
N ILE A 541 -47.13 -11.61 -25.83
CA ILE A 541 -47.08 -10.16 -26.03
C ILE A 541 -48.29 -9.72 -26.86
N CYS A 542 -48.55 -10.39 -27.98
CA CYS A 542 -49.67 -10.09 -28.86
C CYS A 542 -51.01 -10.13 -28.11
N ALA A 543 -51.26 -11.17 -27.32
CA ALA A 543 -52.49 -11.31 -26.53
C ALA A 543 -52.70 -10.16 -25.53
N LEU A 544 -51.64 -9.72 -24.84
CA LEU A 544 -51.69 -8.59 -23.90
C LEU A 544 -51.96 -7.26 -24.61
N LEU A 545 -51.31 -7.02 -25.75
CA LEU A 545 -51.47 -5.80 -26.53
C LEU A 545 -52.84 -5.76 -27.25
N GLU A 546 -53.36 -6.90 -27.69
CA GLU A 546 -54.71 -7.04 -28.24
C GLU A 546 -55.81 -6.76 -27.23
N ASP A 547 -55.64 -7.23 -25.99
CA ASP A 547 -56.56 -6.90 -24.91
C ASP A 547 -56.54 -5.38 -24.60
N TYR A 548 -55.40 -4.73 -24.79
CA TYR A 548 -55.29 -3.27 -24.66
C TYR A 548 -55.95 -2.52 -25.83
N THR A 549 -55.81 -2.98 -27.06
CA THR A 549 -56.43 -2.30 -28.21
C THR A 549 -57.89 -2.70 -28.43
N LYS A 550 -58.34 -3.78 -27.78
CA LYS A 550 -59.61 -4.49 -28.04
C LYS A 550 -59.77 -4.80 -29.53
N LYS A 551 -58.73 -5.41 -30.12
CA LYS A 551 -58.63 -5.74 -31.56
C LYS A 551 -58.82 -4.51 -32.47
N ASN A 552 -58.29 -3.38 -32.04
CA ASN A 552 -58.42 -2.08 -32.68
C ASN A 552 -59.87 -1.58 -32.90
N SER A 553 -60.86 -2.11 -32.17
CA SER A 553 -62.26 -1.73 -32.34
C SER A 553 -62.64 -0.56 -31.43
N SER A 554 -62.86 0.62 -32.02
CA SER A 554 -63.39 1.79 -31.29
C SER A 554 -64.77 1.52 -30.68
N PHE A 555 -65.59 0.68 -31.32
CA PHE A 555 -66.88 0.22 -30.81
C PHE A 555 -66.71 -0.67 -29.57
N SER A 556 -65.82 -1.66 -29.61
CA SER A 556 -65.52 -2.51 -28.45
C SER A 556 -64.94 -1.70 -27.28
N ARG A 557 -64.07 -0.73 -27.55
CA ARG A 557 -63.50 0.15 -26.50
C ARG A 557 -64.56 1.01 -25.81
N PHE A 558 -65.58 1.46 -26.54
CA PHE A 558 -66.69 2.24 -26.00
C PHE A 558 -67.54 1.43 -25.00
N PHE A 559 -67.96 0.22 -25.36
CA PHE A 559 -68.82 -0.62 -24.49
C PHE A 559 -68.12 -1.18 -23.24
N HIS A 560 -66.79 -1.16 -23.20
CA HIS A 560 -66.01 -1.57 -22.02
C HIS A 560 -65.58 -0.36 -21.15
N GLY A 561 -66.09 0.85 -21.41
CA GLY A 561 -65.75 2.04 -20.62
C GLY A 561 -64.30 2.50 -20.78
N HIS A 562 -63.70 2.25 -21.95
CA HIS A 562 -62.27 2.47 -22.23
C HIS A 562 -62.04 3.47 -23.37
N TRP A 563 -62.85 4.53 -23.42
CA TRP A 563 -62.85 5.52 -24.50
C TRP A 563 -61.59 6.42 -24.57
N ASN A 564 -60.79 6.47 -23.50
CA ASN A 564 -59.67 7.42 -23.34
C ASN A 564 -58.36 6.64 -23.14
N ARG A 565 -58.04 5.77 -24.11
CA ARG A 565 -56.77 5.03 -24.15
C ARG A 565 -55.83 5.74 -25.12
N HIS A 566 -54.66 6.14 -24.63
CA HIS A 566 -53.60 6.75 -25.42
C HIS A 566 -52.71 5.68 -26.08
N HIS A 567 -51.99 6.03 -27.16
CA HIS A 567 -51.10 5.13 -27.91
C HIS A 567 -51.77 3.90 -28.56
N THR A 568 -53.09 3.92 -28.74
CA THR A 568 -53.84 2.79 -29.31
C THR A 568 -53.46 2.48 -30.76
N GLU A 569 -53.17 3.50 -31.57
CA GLU A 569 -52.73 3.36 -32.96
C GLU A 569 -51.31 2.77 -33.05
N GLU A 570 -50.38 3.29 -32.24
CA GLU A 570 -49.00 2.78 -32.14
C GLU A 570 -48.98 1.30 -31.71
N ILE A 571 -49.74 0.95 -30.67
CA ILE A 571 -49.85 -0.44 -30.18
C ILE A 571 -50.56 -1.34 -31.19
N ALA A 572 -51.60 -0.86 -31.89
CA ALA A 572 -52.28 -1.63 -32.93
C ALA A 572 -51.34 -1.94 -34.11
N SER A 573 -50.52 -0.98 -34.52
CA SER A 573 -49.46 -1.18 -35.51
C SER A 573 -48.46 -2.26 -35.08
N ILE A 574 -48.02 -2.28 -33.82
CA ILE A 574 -47.14 -3.34 -33.29
C ILE A 574 -47.84 -4.71 -33.36
N VAL A 575 -49.10 -4.79 -32.95
CA VAL A 575 -49.91 -6.03 -33.00
C VAL A 575 -50.07 -6.53 -34.44
N ASP A 576 -50.36 -5.64 -35.39
CA ASP A 576 -50.52 -6.00 -36.80
C ASP A 576 -49.20 -6.50 -37.39
N LYS A 577 -48.08 -5.86 -37.04
CA LYS A 577 -46.74 -6.34 -37.46
C LYS A 577 -46.42 -7.73 -36.91
N ILE A 578 -46.77 -7.99 -35.64
CA ILE A 578 -46.61 -9.30 -34.99
C ILE A 578 -47.45 -10.37 -35.72
N LYS A 579 -48.75 -10.10 -35.95
CA LYS A 579 -49.66 -11.03 -36.64
C LYS A 579 -49.20 -11.37 -38.06
N ASN A 580 -48.67 -10.38 -38.76
CA ASN A 580 -48.15 -10.54 -40.12
C ASN A 580 -46.73 -11.12 -40.16
N LYS A 581 -46.13 -11.45 -39.00
CA LYS A 581 -44.74 -11.96 -38.87
C LYS A 581 -43.71 -11.05 -39.55
N THR A 582 -43.92 -9.74 -39.46
CA THR A 582 -43.05 -8.71 -40.08
C THR A 582 -42.12 -8.03 -39.07
N ILE A 583 -42.11 -8.50 -37.82
CA ILE A 583 -41.31 -7.96 -36.73
C ILE A 583 -40.88 -9.10 -35.79
N GLU A 584 -39.63 -9.05 -35.35
CA GLU A 584 -39.06 -10.03 -34.41
C GLU A 584 -39.13 -9.51 -32.96
N LEU A 585 -38.95 -10.42 -31.99
CA LEU A 585 -39.06 -10.10 -30.56
C LEU A 585 -38.17 -8.92 -30.11
N PRO A 586 -36.89 -8.80 -30.53
CA PRO A 586 -36.05 -7.66 -30.13
C PRO A 586 -36.61 -6.31 -30.62
N ASP A 587 -37.15 -6.27 -31.83
CA ASP A 587 -37.71 -5.06 -32.43
C ASP A 587 -39.04 -4.65 -31.76
N VAL A 588 -39.85 -5.65 -31.38
CA VAL A 588 -41.06 -5.42 -30.56
C VAL A 588 -40.67 -4.79 -29.22
N VAL A 589 -39.66 -5.32 -28.55
CA VAL A 589 -39.16 -4.78 -27.27
C VAL A 589 -38.63 -3.36 -27.43
N SER A 590 -37.87 -3.09 -28.48
CA SER A 590 -37.37 -1.75 -28.80
C SER A 590 -38.51 -0.75 -29.00
N GLN A 591 -39.51 -1.09 -29.82
CA GLN A 591 -40.67 -0.22 -30.06
C GLN A 591 -41.47 0.02 -28.77
N LEU A 592 -41.70 -1.00 -27.94
CA LEU A 592 -42.39 -0.84 -26.67
C LEU A 592 -41.64 0.08 -25.69
N LYS A 593 -40.30 0.09 -25.71
CA LYS A 593 -39.48 0.99 -24.88
C LYS A 593 -39.58 2.46 -25.31
N THR A 594 -39.92 2.74 -26.57
CA THR A 594 -40.08 4.12 -27.08
C THR A 594 -41.41 4.78 -26.69
N ILE A 595 -42.41 3.98 -26.32
CA ILE A 595 -43.73 4.48 -25.94
C ILE A 595 -43.64 5.08 -24.54
N GLN A 596 -43.90 6.38 -24.42
CA GLN A 596 -43.99 7.07 -23.13
C GLN A 596 -45.46 7.20 -22.68
N PRO A 597 -45.93 6.37 -21.73
CA PRO A 597 -47.32 6.40 -21.31
C PRO A 597 -47.69 7.75 -20.66
N ALA A 598 -48.76 8.38 -21.15
CA ALA A 598 -49.32 9.60 -20.54
C ALA A 598 -49.69 9.42 -19.05
N ASN A 599 -50.08 8.20 -18.65
CA ASN A 599 -50.28 7.82 -17.25
C ASN A 599 -49.32 6.67 -16.89
N LYS A 600 -48.34 6.95 -16.03
CA LYS A 600 -47.33 5.98 -15.56
C LYS A 600 -47.92 4.82 -14.73
N GLU A 601 -49.12 4.98 -14.19
CA GLU A 601 -49.87 3.94 -13.48
C GLU A 601 -50.97 3.30 -14.34
N GLY A 602 -51.10 3.76 -15.59
CA GLY A 602 -52.16 3.38 -16.51
C GLY A 602 -52.06 1.94 -17.00
N SER A 603 -53.17 1.47 -17.59
CA SER A 603 -53.31 0.10 -18.10
C SER A 603 -52.26 -0.29 -19.16
N ILE A 604 -51.77 0.66 -19.95
CA ILE A 604 -50.69 0.42 -20.93
C ILE A 604 -49.32 0.31 -20.26
N ALA A 605 -49.00 1.23 -19.34
CA ALA A 605 -47.75 1.22 -18.58
C ALA A 605 -47.56 -0.12 -17.85
N ARG A 606 -48.62 -0.62 -17.20
CA ARG A 606 -48.62 -1.94 -16.54
C ARG A 606 -48.36 -3.11 -17.50
N ARG A 607 -48.92 -3.07 -18.72
CA ARG A 607 -48.72 -4.13 -19.73
C ARG A 607 -47.32 -4.10 -20.31
N ILE A 608 -46.83 -2.91 -20.68
CA ILE A 608 -45.44 -2.74 -21.15
C ILE A 608 -44.48 -3.24 -20.07
N GLN A 609 -44.67 -2.83 -18.81
CA GLN A 609 -43.86 -3.31 -17.69
C GLN A 609 -43.90 -4.83 -17.55
N TYR A 610 -45.10 -5.42 -17.58
CA TYR A 610 -45.28 -6.87 -17.50
C TYR A 610 -44.55 -7.59 -18.63
N ILE A 611 -44.62 -7.08 -19.86
CA ILE A 611 -43.93 -7.63 -21.02
C ILE A 611 -42.41 -7.60 -20.80
N LEU A 612 -41.87 -6.44 -20.44
CA LEU A 612 -40.43 -6.22 -20.25
C LEU A 612 -39.83 -6.97 -19.05
N ASP A 613 -40.63 -7.22 -18.01
CA ASP A 613 -40.15 -7.85 -16.77
C ASP A 613 -40.52 -9.33 -16.62
N ARG A 614 -41.49 -9.85 -17.38
CA ARG A 614 -41.91 -11.26 -17.27
C ARG A 614 -41.81 -12.09 -18.54
N ILE A 615 -41.96 -11.47 -19.72
CA ILE A 615 -41.98 -12.23 -20.98
C ILE A 615 -40.60 -12.26 -21.63
N THR A 616 -39.84 -11.17 -21.53
CA THR A 616 -38.56 -10.99 -22.24
C THR A 616 -37.31 -11.31 -21.39
N VAL A 617 -37.51 -11.85 -20.17
CA VAL A 617 -36.45 -11.99 -19.14
C VAL A 617 -35.27 -12.83 -19.61
N GLU A 618 -35.50 -13.91 -20.34
CA GLU A 618 -34.44 -14.84 -20.77
C GLU A 618 -33.63 -14.32 -21.98
N ASP A 619 -34.22 -13.43 -22.79
CA ASP A 619 -33.61 -12.96 -24.05
C ASP A 619 -32.74 -11.71 -23.82
N GLU A 620 -33.07 -10.85 -22.83
CA GLU A 620 -32.17 -9.75 -22.43
C GLU A 620 -30.87 -10.28 -21.77
N ILE A 621 -30.95 -11.38 -21.03
CA ILE A 621 -29.80 -12.01 -20.36
C ILE A 621 -28.87 -12.68 -21.37
N SER A 622 -29.42 -13.41 -22.35
CA SER A 622 -28.63 -14.05 -23.41
C SER A 622 -28.01 -13.04 -24.37
N LEU A 623 -28.69 -11.92 -24.70
CA LEU A 623 -28.09 -10.83 -25.47
C LEU A 623 -26.93 -10.14 -24.71
N GLU A 624 -27.11 -9.82 -23.42
CA GLU A 624 -26.06 -9.20 -22.61
C GLU A 624 -24.86 -10.14 -22.37
N GLU A 625 -25.09 -11.45 -22.25
CA GLU A 625 -24.03 -12.45 -22.16
C GLU A 625 -23.26 -12.60 -23.48
N THR A 626 -23.95 -12.57 -24.63
CA THR A 626 -23.33 -12.68 -25.96
C THR A 626 -22.50 -11.43 -26.31
N ILE A 627 -23.05 -10.23 -26.09
CA ILE A 627 -22.36 -8.95 -26.33
C ILE A 627 -21.12 -8.79 -25.43
N ARG A 628 -21.11 -9.39 -24.23
CA ARG A 628 -19.94 -9.34 -23.33
C ARG A 628 -18.85 -10.36 -23.68
N VAL A 629 -19.20 -11.54 -24.19
CA VAL A 629 -18.20 -12.54 -24.65
C VAL A 629 -17.43 -12.00 -25.85
N GLU A 630 -18.08 -11.31 -26.79
CA GLU A 630 -17.39 -10.70 -27.94
C GLU A 630 -16.46 -9.55 -27.57
N ASN A 631 -16.76 -8.80 -26.49
CA ASN A 631 -15.92 -7.70 -26.01
C ASN A 631 -14.80 -8.14 -25.03
N THR A 632 -14.67 -9.43 -24.71
CA THR A 632 -13.57 -9.97 -23.89
C THR A 632 -12.51 -10.73 -24.69
N PHE A 633 -12.68 -10.85 -26.01
CA PHE A 633 -11.74 -11.47 -26.94
C PHE A 633 -11.06 -10.48 -27.91
N ASN A 634 -11.19 -9.17 -27.68
CA ASN A 634 -10.45 -8.12 -28.41
C ASN A 634 -9.54 -7.34 -27.47
#